data_AF-A0A3D2C279-F1
#
_entry.id   AF-A0A3D2C279-F1
#
_cell.length_a   1.000
_cell.length_b   1.000
_cell.length_c   1.000
_cell.angle_alpha   90.00
_cell.angle_beta   90.00
_cell.angle_gamma   90.00
#
_symmetry.space_group_name_H-M   'P 1'
#
loop_
_entity.id
_entity.type
_entity.pdbx_description
1 polymer ?
#
loop_
_entity_poly.entity_id
_entity_poly.type
_entity_poly.pdbx_seq_one_letter_code
_entity_poly.pdbx_strand_id
1 'polypeptide(L)'
;LSTDTESLDVLADRSEISKKDNYLLTGNVSLNSSQYYLAADTINIQKSSKTSMASGNVKFQDDELMFTGNKATVKKQGDTTYTTVEQAN
;
A
#
# COMPACT_ATOMS: atom_id res chain seq x y z
N LEU A 1 -12.32 26.29 3.45
CA LEU A 1 -12.08 25.09 2.62
C LEU A 1 -10.94 24.34 3.30
N SER A 2 -11.12 23.07 3.66
CA SER A 2 -10.06 22.28 4.30
C SER A 2 -8.92 22.07 3.31
N THR A 3 -7.75 22.64 3.60
CA THR A 3 -6.50 22.46 2.86
C THR A 3 -5.77 21.27 3.46
N ASP A 4 -6.09 20.08 2.98
CA ASP A 4 -5.27 18.87 2.97
C ASP A 4 -6.21 17.67 2.91
N THR A 5 -6.21 16.98 1.77
CA THR A 5 -6.42 15.53 1.75
C THR A 5 -5.90 15.05 0.41
N GLU A 6 -4.63 14.64 0.38
CA GLU A 6 -4.19 13.63 -0.58
C GLU A 6 -5.19 12.49 -0.49
N SER A 7 -6.13 12.46 -1.43
CA SER A 7 -7.22 11.50 -1.42
C SER A 7 -6.62 10.17 -1.83
N LEU A 8 -6.73 9.17 -0.95
CA LEU A 8 -6.29 7.81 -1.21
C LEU A 8 -7.52 6.97 -1.55
N ASP A 9 -7.65 6.63 -2.82
CA ASP A 9 -8.67 5.71 -3.30
C ASP A 9 -8.20 4.27 -3.06
N VAL A 10 -9.09 3.45 -2.48
CA VAL A 10 -8.80 2.05 -2.15
C VAL A 10 -9.85 1.16 -2.81
N LEU A 11 -9.39 0.25 -3.67
CA LEU A 11 -10.21 -0.78 -4.31
C LEU A 11 -9.71 -2.16 -3.87
N ALA A 12 -10.63 -3.03 -3.47
CA ALA A 12 -10.35 -4.43 -3.12
C ALA A 12 -11.66 -5.23 -3.18
N ASP A 13 -11.58 -6.53 -3.48
CA ASP A 13 -12.76 -7.41 -3.43
C ASP A 13 -13.25 -7.62 -1.99
N ARG A 14 -12.33 -7.65 -1.04
CA ARG A 14 -12.62 -7.86 0.38
C ARG A 14 -11.74 -7.00 1.28
N SER A 15 -12.33 -6.50 2.36
CA SER A 15 -11.64 -5.81 3.45
C SER A 15 -12.01 -6.41 4.80
N GLU A 16 -11.02 -6.73 5.61
CA GLU A 16 -11.18 -7.20 6.99
C GLU A 16 -10.40 -6.30 7.94
N ILE A 17 -10.97 -6.01 9.11
CA ILE A 17 -10.28 -5.26 10.17
C ILE A 17 -10.03 -6.23 11.32
N SER A 18 -8.76 -6.47 11.64
CA SER A 18 -8.36 -7.35 12.74
C SER A 18 -7.64 -6.57 13.82
N LYS A 19 -8.10 -6.72 15.07
CA LYS A 19 -7.48 -6.10 16.27
C LYS A 19 -7.32 -4.57 16.17
N LYS A 20 -8.41 -3.83 15.87
CA LYS A 20 -8.55 -2.34 15.81
C LYS A 20 -7.60 -1.57 14.87
N ASP A 21 -6.36 -2.01 14.72
CA ASP A 21 -5.27 -1.29 14.05
C ASP A 21 -4.70 -2.04 12.83
N ASN A 22 -5.17 -3.26 12.53
CA ASN A 22 -4.75 -3.97 11.32
C ASN A 22 -5.88 -4.07 10.31
N TYR A 23 -5.59 -3.76 9.06
CA TYR A 23 -6.51 -3.85 7.93
C TYR A 23 -5.94 -4.84 6.93
N LEU A 24 -6.73 -5.82 6.53
CA LEU A 24 -6.38 -6.80 5.51
C LEU A 24 -7.29 -6.59 4.31
N LEU A 25 -6.70 -6.18 3.19
CA LEU A 25 -7.34 -6.03 1.90
C LEU A 25 -6.93 -7.21 1.02
N THR A 26 -7.88 -7.88 0.38
CA THR A 26 -7.62 -9.03 -0.48
C THR A 26 -8.47 -8.99 -1.74
N GLY A 27 -7.94 -9.58 -2.82
CA GLY A 27 -8.58 -9.64 -4.13
C GLY A 27 -8.35 -8.37 -4.92
N ASN A 28 -7.37 -8.43 -5.82
CA ASN A 28 -7.00 -7.37 -6.78
C ASN A 28 -6.98 -5.97 -6.14
N VAL A 29 -6.22 -5.84 -5.05
CA VAL A 29 -6.15 -4.61 -4.28
C VAL A 29 -5.41 -3.54 -5.07
N SER A 30 -5.98 -2.33 -5.11
CA SER A 30 -5.39 -1.17 -5.76
C SER A 30 -5.56 0.06 -4.87
N LEU A 31 -4.45 0.69 -4.53
CA LEU A 31 -4.33 1.96 -3.81
C LEU A 31 -3.90 3.02 -4.82
N ASN A 32 -4.70 4.08 -4.97
CA ASN A 32 -4.40 5.18 -5.87
C ASN A 32 -4.40 6.49 -5.08
N SER A 33 -3.24 7.14 -5.02
CA SER A 33 -3.04 8.44 -4.40
C SER A 33 -2.51 9.42 -5.45
N SER A 34 -2.55 10.72 -5.14
CA SER A 34 -1.90 11.74 -5.96
C SER A 34 -0.38 11.58 -6.07
N GLN A 35 0.25 10.84 -5.14
CA GLN A 35 1.70 10.64 -5.11
C GLN A 35 2.17 9.29 -5.66
N TYR A 36 1.33 8.25 -5.57
CA TYR A 36 1.72 6.91 -5.96
C TYR A 36 0.51 5.99 -6.20
N TYR A 37 0.76 4.95 -6.98
CA TYR A 37 -0.11 3.83 -7.23
C TYR A 37 0.52 2.55 -6.68
N LEU A 38 -0.25 1.76 -5.93
CA LEU A 38 0.17 0.46 -5.42
C LEU A 38 -0.92 -0.58 -5.67
N ALA A 39 -0.63 -1.61 -6.45
CA ALA A 39 -1.51 -2.76 -6.67
C ALA A 39 -0.85 -4.06 -6.22
N ALA A 40 -1.65 -4.97 -5.71
CA ALA A 40 -1.25 -6.32 -5.30
C ALA A 40 -2.47 -7.23 -5.11
N ASP A 41 -2.25 -8.54 -5.00
CA ASP A 41 -3.33 -9.48 -4.67
C ASP A 41 -3.82 -9.30 -3.23
N THR A 42 -2.93 -8.90 -2.32
CA THR A 42 -3.22 -8.70 -0.90
C THR A 42 -2.39 -7.56 -0.32
N ILE A 43 -3.01 -6.73 0.53
CA ILE A 43 -2.34 -5.67 1.29
C ILE A 43 -2.75 -5.75 2.77
N ASN A 44 -1.76 -5.81 3.65
CA ASN A 44 -1.94 -5.74 5.09
C ASN A 44 -1.39 -4.41 5.61
N ILE A 45 -2.25 -3.59 6.22
CA ILE A 45 -1.92 -2.29 6.77
C ILE A 45 -1.96 -2.38 8.29
N GLN A 46 -0.82 -2.12 8.92
CA GLN A 46 -0.67 -2.05 10.37
C GLN A 46 -0.52 -0.59 10.80
N LYS A 47 -1.58 -0.01 11.35
CA LYS A 47 -1.58 1.40 11.80
C LYS A 47 -0.60 1.65 12.95
N SER A 48 -0.50 0.72 13.89
CA SER A 48 0.36 0.84 15.07
C SER A 48 1.85 0.96 14.71
N SER A 49 2.29 0.20 13.71
CA SER A 49 3.67 0.23 13.19
C SER A 49 3.84 1.14 11.96
N LYS A 50 2.76 1.80 11.50
CA LYS A 50 2.73 2.63 10.29
C LYS A 50 3.33 1.92 9.07
N THR A 51 3.06 0.62 8.96
CA THR A 51 3.64 -0.26 7.94
C THR A 51 2.53 -0.89 7.10
N SER A 52 2.73 -0.94 5.78
CA SER A 52 1.86 -1.63 4.83
C SER A 52 2.67 -2.67 4.08
N MET A 53 2.16 -3.89 4.00
CA MET A 53 2.80 -5.02 3.33
C MET A 53 1.92 -5.50 2.20
N ALA A 54 2.42 -5.43 0.97
CA ALA A 54 1.77 -5.90 -0.23
C ALA A 54 2.38 -7.24 -0.68
N SER A 55 1.56 -8.16 -1.17
CA SER A 55 1.99 -9.48 -1.63
C SER A 55 1.15 -9.96 -2.80
N GLY A 56 1.81 -10.64 -3.74
CA GLY A 56 1.22 -11.18 -4.97
C GLY A 56 1.07 -10.09 -6.03
N ASN A 57 1.67 -10.31 -7.21
CA ASN A 57 1.61 -9.41 -8.36
C ASN A 57 1.77 -7.92 -8.01
N VAL A 58 2.78 -7.61 -7.18
CA VAL A 58 2.96 -6.26 -6.66
C VAL A 58 3.43 -5.32 -7.77
N LYS A 59 2.72 -4.21 -7.92
CA LYS A 59 3.11 -3.09 -8.78
C LYS A 59 3.06 -1.81 -7.96
N PHE A 60 4.21 -1.17 -7.78
CA PHE A 60 4.32 0.17 -7.24
C PHE A 60 4.73 1.12 -8.35
N GLN A 61 4.10 2.27 -8.44
CA GLN A 61 4.43 3.28 -9.44
C GLN A 61 4.25 4.67 -8.81
N ASP A 62 5.23 5.53 -8.99
CA ASP A 62 5.13 6.97 -8.73
C ASP A 62 5.33 7.74 -10.05
N ASP A 63 5.56 9.05 -9.97
CA ASP A 63 5.73 9.90 -11.14
C ASP A 63 7.04 9.66 -11.91
N GLU A 64 8.05 9.04 -11.27
CA GLU A 64 9.39 8.86 -11.85
C GLU A 64 9.71 7.39 -12.15
N LEU A 65 9.21 6.47 -11.33
CA LEU A 65 9.65 5.08 -11.27
C LEU A 65 8.46 4.12 -11.22
N MET A 66 8.70 2.92 -11.77
CA MET A 66 7.80 1.78 -11.66
C MET A 66 8.58 0.56 -11.18
N PHE A 67 8.08 -0.06 -10.12
CA PHE A 67 8.61 -1.30 -9.55
C PHE A 67 7.58 -2.41 -9.64
N THR A 68 8.03 -3.60 -10.00
CA THR A 68 7.21 -4.81 -10.00
C THR A 68 7.91 -5.90 -9.19
N GLY A 69 7.15 -6.66 -8.41
CA GLY A 69 7.71 -7.72 -7.58
C GLY A 69 6.64 -8.65 -7.01
N ASN A 70 7.07 -9.54 -6.13
CA ASN A 70 6.16 -10.46 -5.44
C ASN A 70 5.73 -9.91 -4.09
N LYS A 71 6.55 -9.04 -3.47
CA LYS A 71 6.25 -8.40 -2.20
C LYS A 71 6.71 -6.96 -2.21
N ALA A 72 6.02 -6.11 -1.45
CA ALA A 72 6.54 -4.80 -1.09
C ALA A 72 6.22 -4.48 0.37
N THR A 73 7.10 -3.71 1.00
CA THR A 73 6.88 -3.15 2.33
C THR A 73 7.02 -1.64 2.24
N VAL A 74 5.97 -0.93 2.64
CA VAL A 74 5.92 0.52 2.76
C VAL A 74 5.86 0.88 4.23
N LYS A 75 6.84 1.63 4.72
CA LYS A 75 6.91 2.07 6.12
C LYS A 75 7.03 3.58 6.20
N LYS A 76 6.14 4.21 6.97
CA LYS A 76 6.18 5.65 7.23
C LYS A 76 6.91 5.94 8.54
N GLN A 77 7.99 6.71 8.48
CA GLN A 77 8.76 7.13 9.63
C GLN A 77 8.91 8.66 9.62
N GLY A 78 8.15 9.34 10.48
CA GLY A 78 7.98 10.79 10.41
C GLY A 78 7.26 11.18 9.13
N ASP A 79 7.84 12.10 8.36
CA ASP A 79 7.34 12.55 7.07
C ASP A 79 7.90 11.74 5.88
N THR A 80 8.90 10.89 6.13
CA THR A 80 9.53 10.06 5.10
C THR A 80 8.82 8.71 4.94
N THR A 81 8.57 8.33 3.69
CA THR A 81 8.06 7.01 3.32
C THR A 81 9.19 6.17 2.74
N TYR A 82 9.42 4.99 3.31
CA TYR A 82 10.39 4.01 2.83
C TYR A 82 9.65 2.87 2.16
N THR A 83 9.95 2.64 0.88
CA THR A 83 9.38 1.54 0.09
C THR A 83 10.47 0.56 -0.31
N THR A 84 10.28 -0.70 0.04
CA THR A 84 11.13 -1.82 -0.43
C THR A 84 10.29 -2.74 -1.27
N VAL A 85 10.73 -3.04 -2.50
CA VAL A 85 10.08 -4.02 -3.38
C VAL A 85 11.01 -5.22 -3.54
N GLU A 86 10.46 -6.41 -3.31
CA GLU A 86 11.17 -7.68 -3.39
C GLU A 86 10.60 -8.50 -4.55
N GLN A 87 11.47 -8.84 -5.50
CA GLN A 87 11.17 -9.82 -6.54
C GLN A 87 11.68 -11.19 -6.07
N ALA A 88 10.77 -12.15 -5.92
CA ALA A 88 11.18 -13.54 -5.69
C ALA A 88 11.49 -14.18 -7.05
N ASN A 89 12.70 -14.71 -7.20
CA ASN A 89 13.14 -15.49 -8.36
C ASN A 89 12.64 -16.93 -8.30
#